data_AF-A0A5C6YUT5-F1
#
_entry.id   AF-A0A5C6YUT5-F1
#
_cell.length_a   1.000
_cell.length_b   1.000
_cell.length_c   1.000
_cell.angle_alpha   90.00
_cell.angle_beta   90.00
_cell.angle_gamma   90.00
#
_symmetry.space_group_name_H-M   'P 1'
#
loop_
_entity.id
_entity.type
_entity.pdbx_description
1 polymer ?
#
loop_
_entity_poly.entity_id
_entity_poly.type
_entity_poly.pdbx_seq_one_letter_code
_entity_poly.pdbx_strand_id
1 'polypeptide(L)'
;VSDLSDESSVLENDPTVIELCQNPVIAIVKTGILNDENQNGCTDVDETISYTFTVTNEGNVSLSNVSVTDIMIATITGPTGDTDGDGELDVTETWIYTGTYAVTQADIDAGQVTN
;
A
#
# COMPACT_ATOMS: atom_id res chain seq x y z
N VAL A 1 31.35 30.94 -17.75
CA VAL A 1 30.00 31.44 -17.48
C VAL A 1 29.68 31.05 -16.05
N SER A 2 29.67 32.01 -15.13
CA SER A 2 29.26 31.78 -13.74
C SER A 2 27.79 32.13 -13.66
N ASP A 3 27.00 31.20 -13.13
CA ASP A 3 25.59 31.42 -12.80
C ASP A 3 25.51 32.63 -11.84
N LEU A 4 24.65 33.59 -12.19
CA LEU A 4 24.51 34.92 -11.57
C LEU A 4 23.09 35.09 -11.02
N SER A 5 22.39 33.98 -10.75
CA SER A 5 21.00 33.98 -10.35
C SER A 5 20.84 34.42 -8.89
N ASP A 6 20.88 35.74 -8.66
CA ASP A 6 20.35 36.35 -7.44
C ASP A 6 19.80 37.77 -7.72
N GLU A 7 18.70 38.10 -7.03
CA GLU A 7 17.88 39.30 -7.20
C GLU A 7 18.44 40.52 -6.44
N SER A 8 19.61 40.38 -5.78
CA SER A 8 20.11 41.38 -4.82
C SER A 8 21.62 41.68 -4.83
N SER A 9 22.50 40.81 -5.32
CA SER A 9 23.96 41.05 -5.35
C SER A 9 24.73 40.13 -6.29
N VAL A 10 25.84 40.60 -6.85
CA VAL A 10 26.75 39.82 -7.73
C VAL A 10 27.89 39.13 -6.97
N LEU A 11 27.91 39.22 -5.64
CA LEU A 11 28.98 38.72 -4.77
C LEU A 11 28.57 37.54 -3.88
N GLU A 12 27.28 37.23 -3.82
CA GLU A 12 26.74 36.05 -3.15
C GLU A 12 26.26 35.06 -4.21
N ASN A 13 26.38 33.77 -3.92
CA ASN A 13 25.98 32.70 -4.83
C ASN A 13 24.93 31.87 -4.09
N ASP A 14 23.75 32.44 -3.98
CA ASP A 14 22.61 31.78 -3.37
C ASP A 14 21.92 30.90 -4.42
N PRO A 15 21.62 29.64 -4.10
CA PRO A 15 20.90 28.79 -5.03
C PRO A 15 19.49 29.37 -5.28
N THR A 16 19.08 29.46 -6.54
CA THR A 16 17.65 29.68 -6.86
C THR A 16 16.87 28.44 -6.41
N VAL A 17 16.19 28.54 -5.26
CA VAL A 17 15.33 27.47 -4.74
C VAL A 17 13.90 27.70 -5.21
N ILE A 18 13.42 26.85 -6.11
CA ILE A 18 11.99 26.78 -6.47
C ILE A 18 11.37 25.67 -5.63
N GLU A 19 10.52 26.05 -4.68
CA GLU A 19 9.77 25.09 -3.88
C GLU A 19 8.69 24.42 -4.74
N LEU A 20 8.88 23.14 -5.05
CA LEU A 20 7.87 22.34 -5.74
C LEU A 20 6.84 21.85 -4.72
N CYS A 21 5.55 21.97 -5.03
CA CYS A 21 4.49 21.46 -4.18
C CYS A 21 4.52 19.92 -4.15
N GLN A 22 5.04 19.35 -3.07
CA GLN A 22 4.98 17.93 -2.77
C GLN A 22 3.62 17.62 -2.12
N ASN A 23 2.84 16.74 -2.73
CA ASN A 23 1.53 16.28 -2.27
C ASN A 23 1.53 14.75 -2.25
N PRO A 24 2.11 14.12 -1.21
CA PRO A 24 2.08 12.68 -1.06
C PRO A 24 0.65 12.23 -0.74
N VAL A 25 0.14 11.27 -1.51
CA VAL A 25 -1.20 10.68 -1.32
C VAL A 25 -1.09 9.18 -1.56
N ILE A 26 -1.64 8.39 -0.65
CA ILE A 26 -1.65 6.94 -0.75
C ILE A 26 -3.08 6.43 -0.60
N ALA A 27 -3.46 5.49 -1.46
CA ALA A 27 -4.73 4.80 -1.42
C ALA A 27 -4.50 3.31 -1.15
N ILE A 28 -5.39 2.68 -0.38
CA ILE A 28 -5.38 1.24 -0.13
C ILE A 28 -6.77 0.67 -0.32
N VAL A 29 -6.87 -0.39 -1.13
CA VAL A 29 -8.11 -1.14 -1.35
C VAL A 29 -7.91 -2.55 -0.84
N LYS A 30 -8.81 -2.99 0.04
CA LYS A 30 -8.83 -4.35 0.57
C LYS A 30 -9.98 -5.13 -0.03
N THR A 31 -9.69 -6.34 -0.49
CA THR A 31 -10.67 -7.29 -1.00
C THR A 31 -10.47 -8.63 -0.34
N GLY A 32 -11.56 -9.33 -0.02
CA GLY A 32 -11.55 -10.65 0.61
C GLY A 32 -12.37 -11.63 -0.19
N ILE A 33 -11.84 -12.83 -0.40
CA ILE A 33 -12.50 -13.93 -1.13
C ILE A 33 -12.47 -15.15 -0.22
N LEU A 34 -13.65 -15.74 0.03
CA LEU A 34 -13.76 -17.00 0.74
C LEU A 34 -13.22 -18.14 -0.12
N ASN A 35 -12.32 -18.94 0.46
CA ASN A 35 -11.87 -20.19 -0.13
C ASN A 35 -12.77 -21.32 0.38
N ASP A 36 -13.90 -21.50 -0.30
CA ASP A 36 -14.84 -22.60 -0.06
C ASP A 36 -14.25 -23.88 -0.70
N GLU A 37 -13.57 -24.69 0.11
CA GLU A 37 -12.87 -25.89 -0.37
C GLU A 37 -13.84 -27.05 -0.67
N ASN A 38 -14.99 -27.05 -0.01
CA ASN A 38 -15.98 -28.13 -0.12
C ASN A 38 -17.15 -27.80 -1.07
N GLN A 39 -17.19 -26.59 -1.60
CA GLN A 39 -18.14 -26.05 -2.57
C GLN A 39 -19.60 -26.10 -2.07
N ASN A 40 -19.82 -25.98 -0.77
CA ASN A 40 -21.17 -25.97 -0.19
C ASN A 40 -21.82 -24.58 -0.19
N GLY A 41 -21.09 -23.54 -0.57
CA GLY A 41 -21.56 -22.15 -0.63
C GLY A 41 -21.74 -21.49 0.74
N CYS A 42 -21.20 -22.09 1.80
CA CYS A 42 -21.22 -21.61 3.17
C CYS A 42 -19.79 -21.46 3.71
N THR A 43 -19.66 -20.85 4.89
CA THR A 43 -18.39 -20.77 5.63
C THR A 43 -18.34 -21.90 6.64
N ASP A 44 -17.32 -22.74 6.57
CA ASP A 44 -17.07 -23.79 7.54
C ASP A 44 -15.84 -23.52 8.41
N VAL A 45 -15.76 -24.23 9.54
CA VAL A 45 -14.57 -24.21 10.38
C VAL A 45 -13.42 -24.79 9.58
N ASP A 46 -12.23 -24.21 9.74
CA ASP A 46 -10.99 -24.56 9.04
C ASP A 46 -10.91 -24.08 7.58
N GLU A 47 -11.94 -23.40 7.06
CA GLU A 47 -11.83 -22.67 5.79
C GLU A 47 -11.09 -21.36 5.96
N THR A 48 -10.64 -20.79 4.84
CA THR A 48 -9.83 -19.57 4.84
C THR A 48 -10.40 -18.48 3.96
N ILE A 49 -10.15 -17.23 4.31
CA ILE A 49 -10.44 -16.07 3.47
C ILE A 49 -9.11 -15.52 2.97
N SER A 50 -8.94 -15.48 1.65
CA SER A 50 -7.83 -14.83 0.98
C SER A 50 -8.09 -13.34 0.89
N TYR A 51 -7.21 -12.53 1.49
CA TYR A 51 -7.26 -11.08 1.38
C TYR A 51 -6.16 -10.56 0.46
N THR A 52 -6.54 -9.60 -0.38
CA THR A 52 -5.63 -8.83 -1.24
C THR A 52 -5.75 -7.36 -0.89
N PHE A 53 -4.61 -6.74 -0.60
CA PHE A 53 -4.46 -5.31 -0.37
C PHE A 53 -3.73 -4.69 -1.56
N THR A 54 -4.41 -3.80 -2.25
CA THR A 54 -3.86 -3.03 -3.36
C THR A 54 -3.54 -1.64 -2.87
N VAL A 55 -2.25 -1.31 -2.81
CA VAL A 55 -1.74 -0.02 -2.36
C VAL A 55 -1.28 0.77 -3.58
N THR A 56 -1.83 1.97 -3.79
CA THR A 56 -1.53 2.82 -4.94
C THR A 56 -1.03 4.18 -4.46
N ASN A 57 0.04 4.67 -5.07
CA ASN A 57 0.50 6.04 -4.85
C ASN A 57 -0.21 6.98 -5.82
N GLU A 58 -1.17 7.74 -5.28
CA GLU A 58 -1.94 8.76 -5.99
C GLU A 58 -1.32 10.17 -5.83
N GLY A 59 -0.20 10.27 -5.13
CA GLY A 59 0.54 11.50 -4.91
C GLY A 59 1.41 11.88 -6.10
N ASN A 60 2.30 12.85 -5.87
CA ASN A 60 3.32 13.26 -6.83
C ASN A 60 4.75 13.05 -6.32
N VAL A 61 4.91 12.18 -5.31
CA VAL A 61 6.18 11.85 -4.65
C VAL A 61 6.26 10.35 -4.44
N SER A 62 7.40 9.73 -4.74
CA SER A 62 7.67 8.33 -4.42
C SER A 62 7.70 8.09 -2.92
N LEU A 63 7.19 6.94 -2.46
CA LEU A 63 7.02 6.63 -1.04
C LEU A 63 7.89 5.43 -0.65
N SER A 64 8.83 5.62 0.27
CA SER A 64 9.64 4.53 0.81
C SER A 64 9.05 3.94 2.10
N ASN A 65 9.48 2.72 2.45
CA ASN A 65 9.07 2.01 3.68
C ASN A 65 7.55 1.77 3.80
N VAL A 66 6.87 1.55 2.68
CA VAL A 66 5.44 1.22 2.67
C VAL A 66 5.24 -0.20 3.22
N SER A 67 4.44 -0.31 4.29
CA SER A 67 4.08 -1.58 4.90
C SER A 67 2.58 -1.62 5.20
N VAL A 68 1.99 -2.80 5.06
CA VAL A 68 0.58 -3.05 5.34
C VAL A 68 0.47 -3.96 6.57
N THR A 69 -0.34 -3.54 7.53
CA THR A 69 -0.65 -4.31 8.75
C THR A 69 -2.15 -4.40 8.94
N ASP A 70 -2.63 -5.51 9.46
CA ASP A 70 -4.05 -5.76 9.70
C ASP A 70 -4.22 -6.46 11.05
N ILE A 71 -5.26 -6.12 11.80
CA ILE A 71 -5.47 -6.62 13.17
C ILE A 71 -5.86 -8.10 13.16
N MET A 72 -6.60 -8.55 12.14
CA MET A 72 -7.10 -9.92 12.06
C MET A 72 -6.17 -10.82 11.24
N ILE A 73 -5.38 -10.25 10.33
CA ILE A 73 -4.43 -11.03 9.51
C ILE A 73 -3.03 -10.95 10.13
N ALA A 74 -2.62 -12.03 10.78
CA ALA A 74 -1.34 -12.10 11.47
C ALA A 74 -0.12 -11.99 10.55
N THR A 75 -0.23 -12.48 9.31
CA THR A 75 0.87 -12.49 8.34
C THR A 75 0.40 -11.93 7.01
N ILE A 76 0.98 -10.79 6.62
CA ILE A 76 0.81 -10.18 5.30
C ILE A 76 2.12 -10.35 4.52
N THR A 77 2.02 -10.82 3.29
CA THR A 77 3.13 -11.09 2.37
C THR A 77 3.10 -10.09 1.23
N GLY A 78 4.29 -9.65 0.78
CA GLY A 78 4.46 -8.64 -0.27
C GLY A 78 5.52 -7.60 0.11
N PRO A 79 5.61 -6.48 -0.62
CA PRO A 79 4.81 -6.17 -1.80
C PRO A 79 5.22 -7.01 -3.02
N THR A 80 4.29 -7.19 -3.97
CA THR A 80 4.62 -7.42 -5.38
C THR A 80 4.18 -6.19 -6.17
N GLY A 81 4.83 -5.91 -7.30
CA GLY A 81 4.48 -4.74 -8.13
C GLY A 81 5.50 -3.61 -8.10
N ASP A 82 6.56 -3.74 -7.29
CA ASP A 82 7.81 -2.98 -7.45
C ASP A 82 8.51 -3.48 -8.74
N THR A 83 8.43 -2.67 -9.80
CA THR A 83 8.87 -3.10 -11.14
C THR A 83 10.31 -2.77 -11.47
N ASP A 84 10.89 -1.75 -10.82
CA ASP A 84 12.28 -1.34 -11.01
C ASP A 84 13.20 -1.82 -9.87
N GLY A 85 12.62 -2.32 -8.78
CA GLY A 85 13.30 -2.98 -7.68
C GLY A 85 14.00 -2.01 -6.73
N ASP A 86 13.57 -0.75 -6.70
CA ASP A 86 14.18 0.28 -5.86
C ASP A 86 13.64 0.29 -4.42
N GLY A 87 12.54 -0.45 -4.16
CA GLY A 87 11.88 -0.51 -2.86
C GLY A 87 11.12 0.76 -2.49
N GLU A 88 10.77 1.59 -3.46
CA GLU A 88 9.95 2.79 -3.33
C GLU A 88 8.66 2.61 -4.13
N LEU A 89 7.51 2.94 -3.51
CA LEU A 89 6.24 2.95 -4.21
C LEU A 89 6.18 4.23 -5.05
N ASP A 90 6.50 4.07 -6.32
CA ASP A 90 6.65 5.16 -7.26
C ASP A 90 5.32 5.84 -7.60
N VAL A 91 5.38 7.06 -8.15
CA VAL A 91 4.16 7.78 -8.55
C VAL A 91 3.42 6.97 -9.62
N THR A 92 2.11 6.75 -9.43
CA THR A 92 1.25 5.85 -10.23
C THR A 92 1.55 4.36 -10.12
N GLU A 93 2.55 3.97 -9.34
CA GLU A 93 2.82 2.56 -9.07
C GLU A 93 1.77 1.97 -8.12
N THR A 94 1.59 0.66 -8.21
CA THR A 94 0.67 -0.10 -7.37
C THR A 94 1.35 -1.34 -6.83
N TRP A 95 1.36 -1.47 -5.51
CA TRP A 95 1.87 -2.63 -4.80
C TRP A 95 0.74 -3.50 -4.29
N ILE A 96 0.94 -4.80 -4.36
CA ILE A 96 -0.02 -5.81 -3.94
C ILE A 96 0.55 -6.57 -2.75
N TYR A 97 -0.24 -6.65 -1.70
CA TYR A 97 0.02 -7.50 -0.54
C TYR A 97 -1.09 -8.52 -0.39
N THR A 98 -0.75 -9.71 0.11
CA THR A 98 -1.72 -10.77 0.34
C THR A 98 -1.63 -11.29 1.76
N GLY A 99 -2.75 -11.78 2.28
CA GLY A 99 -2.82 -12.39 3.59
C GLY A 99 -3.98 -13.37 3.65
N THR A 100 -3.92 -14.29 4.61
CA THR A 100 -4.98 -15.29 4.81
C THR A 100 -5.51 -15.21 6.22
N TYR A 101 -6.82 -15.38 6.35
CA TYR A 101 -7.52 -15.47 7.63
C TYR A 101 -8.20 -16.83 7.73
N ALA A 102 -7.97 -17.54 8.84
CA ALA A 102 -8.68 -18.78 9.13
C ALA A 102 -10.01 -18.47 9.80
N VAL A 103 -11.11 -18.95 9.23
CA VAL A 103 -12.45 -18.76 9.78
C VAL A 103 -12.57 -19.52 11.10
N THR A 104 -13.07 -18.84 12.13
CA THR A 104 -13.27 -19.46 13.45
C THR A 104 -14.73 -19.85 13.66
N GLN A 105 -14.98 -20.77 14.59
CA GLN A 105 -16.35 -21.12 14.98
C GLN A 105 -17.15 -19.90 15.49
N ALA A 106 -16.49 -18.92 16.11
CA ALA A 106 -17.15 -17.70 16.57
C ALA A 106 -17.66 -16.84 15.40
N ASP A 107 -16.93 -16.82 14.28
CA ASP A 107 -17.34 -16.09 13.07
C ASP A 107 -18.55 -16.76 12.41
N ILE A 108 -18.58 -18.09 12.42
CA ILE A 108 -19.72 -18.89 11.93
C ILE A 108 -20.94 -18.66 12.81
N ASP A 109 -20.76 -18.69 14.13
CA ASP A 109 -21.83 -18.42 15.09
C ASP A 109 -22.35 -16.98 14.98
N ALA A 110 -21.49 -16.03 14.59
CA ALA A 110 -21.86 -14.65 14.28
C ALA A 110 -22.47 -14.47 12.87
N GLY A 111 -22.30 -15.45 11.99
CA GLY A 111 -22.74 -15.43 10.59
C GLY A 111 -22.01 -14.43 9.69
N GLN A 112 -20.92 -13.82 10.18
CA GLN A 112 -20.12 -12.85 9.41
C GLN A 112 -18.69 -12.75 9.95
N VAL A 113 -17.73 -12.58 9.03
CA VAL A 113 -16.38 -12.09 9.34
C VAL A 113 -16.33 -10.61 8.95
N THR A 114 -15.94 -9.73 9.88
CA THR A 114 -15.81 -8.28 9.61
C THR A 114 -14.37 -7.87 9.83
N ASN A 115 -13.69 -7.43 8.75
CA ASN A 115 -12.30 -7.00 8.79
C ASN A 115 -12.04 -5.69 8.04
#